data_AF-A0A438GE61-F1
#
_entry.id   AF-A0A438GE61-F1
#
_cell.length_a   1.000
_cell.length_b   1.000
_cell.length_c   1.000
_cell.angle_alpha   90.00
_cell.angle_beta   90.00
_cell.angle_gamma   90.00
#
_symmetry.space_group_name_H-M   'P 1'
#
loop_
_entity.id
_entity.type
_entity.pdbx_description
1 polymer ?
#
loop_
_entity_poly.entity_id
_entity_poly.type
_entity_poly.pdbx_seq_one_letter_code
_entity_poly.pdbx_strand_id
1 'polypeptide(L)'
;MESCHLESLQVLDLANNSLSGSIPKCFDLSCNNLSSEIPEELTGLQGLMFLNLSVNHLEGQVPMEIGAMTSLESIDLSRNKLSGVIPQSVAGISFLIHLNASHNNFSDRIPSGTQIQGFNASCFIGNLELCGPPLRETCIGDDLPEVPIPGSADEENDDD
;
A
#
# COMPACT_ATOMS: atom_id res chain seq x y z
N MET A 1 -7.36 10.39 -22.05
CA MET A 1 -7.19 10.38 -20.58
C MET A 1 -8.05 11.53 -20.08
N GLU A 2 -9.22 11.23 -19.53
CA GLU A 2 -10.09 12.27 -18.96
C GLU A 2 -9.37 12.89 -17.75
N SER A 3 -9.36 14.22 -17.69
CA SER A 3 -8.74 14.97 -16.59
C SER A 3 -9.62 14.80 -15.34
N CYS A 4 -9.04 14.29 -14.25
CA CYS A 4 -9.73 14.06 -12.98
C CYS A 4 -9.22 14.97 -11.87
N HIS A 5 -8.84 16.19 -12.23
CA HIS A 5 -8.18 17.13 -11.32
C HIS A 5 -9.19 18.13 -10.74
N LEU A 6 -9.25 18.21 -9.40
CA LEU A 6 -10.10 19.16 -8.67
C LEU A 6 -9.21 20.22 -8.01
N GLU A 7 -8.85 21.26 -8.77
CA GLU A 7 -8.02 22.35 -8.25
C GLU A 7 -8.72 23.07 -7.08
N SER A 8 -8.00 23.25 -5.97
CA SER A 8 -8.44 24.05 -4.80
C SER A 8 -9.63 23.49 -3.99
N LEU A 9 -9.91 22.19 -4.07
CA LEU A 9 -11.01 21.58 -3.31
C LEU A 9 -10.64 21.41 -1.83
N GLN A 10 -11.37 22.09 -0.94
CA GLN A 10 -11.15 22.01 0.51
C GLN A 10 -12.10 21.04 1.21
N VAL A 11 -13.37 21.00 0.78
CA VAL A 11 -14.40 20.10 1.27
C VAL A 11 -15.27 19.71 0.07
N LEU A 12 -15.53 18.41 -0.10
CA LEU A 12 -16.45 17.88 -1.10
C LEU A 12 -17.58 17.12 -0.40
N ASP A 13 -18.63 17.83 -0.03
CA ASP A 13 -19.89 17.21 0.40
C ASP A 13 -20.87 17.23 -0.77
N LEU A 14 -21.19 16.05 -1.28
CA LEU A 14 -22.14 15.85 -2.39
C LEU A 14 -23.47 15.27 -1.90
N ALA A 15 -23.69 15.12 -0.59
CA ALA A 15 -24.90 14.54 -0.04
C ALA A 15 -26.14 15.39 -0.37
N ASN A 16 -27.30 14.74 -0.42
CA ASN A 16 -28.60 15.40 -0.67
C ASN A 16 -28.69 16.20 -1.98
N ASN A 17 -28.14 15.66 -3.07
CA ASN A 17 -28.25 16.22 -4.42
C ASN A 17 -29.05 15.32 -5.37
N SER A 18 -29.35 15.81 -6.57
CA SER A 18 -29.95 15.03 -7.67
C SER A 18 -28.90 14.62 -8.72
N LEU A 19 -27.67 14.33 -8.28
CA LEU A 19 -26.59 13.93 -9.18
C LEU A 19 -26.99 12.66 -9.93
N SER A 20 -26.82 12.70 -11.26
CA SER A 20 -27.12 11.61 -12.20
C SER A 20 -25.93 11.37 -13.12
N GLY A 21 -25.77 10.16 -13.63
CA GLY A 21 -24.57 9.73 -14.35
C GLY A 21 -23.73 8.76 -13.53
N SER A 22 -22.50 8.50 -13.95
CA SER A 22 -21.57 7.59 -13.24
C SER A 22 -20.61 8.37 -12.33
N ILE A 23 -20.27 7.79 -11.17
CA ILE A 23 -19.20 8.31 -10.30
C ILE A 23 -17.86 8.23 -11.04
N PRO A 24 -16.99 9.27 -10.98
CA PRO A 24 -15.68 9.22 -11.59
C PRO A 24 -14.86 8.04 -11.06
N LYS A 25 -14.18 7.33 -11.95
CA LYS A 25 -13.34 6.17 -11.57
C LYS A 25 -11.95 6.59 -11.08
N CYS A 26 -11.70 7.88 -10.97
CA CYS A 26 -10.43 8.49 -10.66
C CYS A 26 -10.67 9.58 -9.62
N PHE A 27 -9.85 9.59 -8.57
CA PHE A 27 -9.91 10.57 -7.51
C PHE A 27 -8.50 11.10 -7.23
N ASP A 28 -8.21 12.28 -7.76
CA ASP A 28 -6.93 12.97 -7.58
C ASP A 28 -7.09 14.14 -6.61
N LEU A 29 -6.51 13.97 -5.43
CA LEU A 29 -6.44 14.95 -4.35
C LEU A 29 -4.99 15.36 -4.07
N SER A 30 -4.07 15.11 -5.02
CA SER A 30 -2.65 15.40 -4.81
C SER A 30 -2.35 16.89 -4.75
N CYS A 31 -1.19 17.22 -4.17
CA CYS A 31 -0.69 18.61 -4.05
C CYS A 31 -1.64 19.53 -3.27
N ASN A 32 -2.21 19.03 -2.18
CA ASN A 32 -3.04 19.79 -1.27
C ASN A 32 -2.39 19.89 0.13
N ASN A 33 -3.09 20.53 1.07
CA ASN A 33 -2.69 20.62 2.47
C ASN A 33 -3.57 19.71 3.35
N LEU A 34 -4.05 18.59 2.81
CA LEU A 34 -4.85 17.62 3.57
C LEU A 34 -4.00 17.07 4.71
N SER A 35 -4.62 16.91 5.88
CA SER A 35 -3.97 16.46 7.11
C SER A 35 -4.92 15.52 7.85
N SER A 36 -4.46 14.93 8.95
CA SER A 36 -5.16 13.84 9.66
C SER A 36 -5.11 12.52 8.87
N GLU A 37 -5.83 11.52 9.40
CA GLU A 37 -5.84 10.15 8.91
C GLU A 37 -6.68 9.98 7.63
N ILE A 38 -6.39 8.92 6.87
CA ILE A 38 -7.23 8.50 5.74
C ILE A 38 -8.50 7.87 6.34
N PRO A 39 -9.71 8.40 6.06
CA PRO A 39 -10.94 7.85 6.60
C PRO A 39 -11.22 6.45 6.06
N GLU A 40 -11.67 5.53 6.92
CA GLU A 40 -12.05 4.16 6.53
C GLU A 40 -13.16 4.17 5.47
N GLU A 41 -14.03 5.17 5.48
CA GLU A 41 -15.12 5.35 4.52
C GLU A 41 -14.62 5.46 3.06
N LEU A 42 -13.37 5.87 2.84
CA LEU A 42 -12.77 5.90 1.51
C LEU A 42 -12.76 4.51 0.85
N THR A 43 -12.65 3.45 1.66
CA THR A 43 -12.64 2.05 1.21
C THR A 43 -14.00 1.58 0.70
N GLY A 44 -15.07 2.36 0.94
CA GLY A 44 -16.40 2.16 0.38
C GLY A 44 -16.52 2.47 -1.11
N LEU A 45 -15.52 3.13 -1.73
CA LEU A 45 -15.53 3.51 -3.14
C LEU A 45 -15.13 2.34 -4.07
N GLN A 46 -15.96 1.29 -4.09
CA GLN A 46 -15.69 0.01 -4.76
C GLN A 46 -15.43 0.08 -6.28
N GLY A 47 -15.89 1.16 -6.94
CA GLY A 47 -15.69 1.39 -8.37
C GLY A 47 -14.47 2.26 -8.72
N LEU A 48 -13.70 2.67 -7.73
CA LEU A 48 -12.54 3.54 -7.93
C LEU A 48 -11.38 2.74 -8.54
N MET A 49 -10.77 3.29 -9.60
CA MET A 49 -9.63 2.70 -10.30
C MET A 49 -8.33 3.45 -10.02
N PHE A 50 -8.40 4.78 -9.85
CA PHE A 50 -7.21 5.61 -9.62
C PHE A 50 -7.41 6.45 -8.35
N LEU A 51 -6.51 6.28 -7.38
CA LEU A 51 -6.47 7.06 -6.15
C LEU A 51 -5.11 7.76 -6.04
N ASN A 52 -5.09 9.09 -6.07
CA ASN A 52 -3.89 9.88 -5.87
C ASN A 52 -4.07 10.82 -4.67
N LEU A 53 -3.37 10.51 -3.59
CA LEU A 53 -3.33 11.30 -2.34
C LEU A 53 -1.95 11.94 -2.12
N SER A 54 -1.07 11.89 -3.11
CA SER A 54 0.33 12.29 -2.95
C SER A 54 0.52 13.77 -2.65
N VAL A 55 1.65 14.14 -2.05
CA VAL A 55 1.99 15.55 -1.76
C VAL A 55 0.93 16.21 -0.89
N ASN A 56 0.74 15.65 0.31
CA ASN A 56 -0.17 16.15 1.35
C ASN A 56 0.53 16.08 2.72
N HIS A 57 -0.22 16.26 3.79
CA HIS A 57 0.22 16.12 5.18
C HIS A 57 -0.57 15.03 5.93
N LEU A 58 -1.08 14.03 5.21
CA LEU A 58 -1.84 12.91 5.79
C LEU A 58 -0.96 12.12 6.76
N GLU A 59 -1.53 11.68 7.87
CA GLU A 59 -0.86 10.97 8.96
C GLU A 59 -1.64 9.70 9.33
N GLY A 60 -1.22 9.00 10.39
CA GLY A 60 -1.85 7.75 10.80
C GLY A 60 -1.54 6.58 9.86
N GLN A 61 -2.39 5.55 9.88
CA GLN A 61 -2.20 4.32 9.11
C GLN A 61 -3.04 4.32 7.83
N VAL A 62 -2.64 3.50 6.86
CA VAL A 62 -3.52 3.19 5.71
C VAL A 62 -4.59 2.20 6.18
N PRO A 63 -5.88 2.45 5.93
CA PRO A 63 -6.95 1.54 6.32
C PRO A 63 -6.72 0.11 5.81
N MET A 64 -6.90 -0.89 6.66
CA MET A 64 -6.66 -2.30 6.31
C MET A 64 -7.61 -2.80 5.22
N GLU A 65 -8.77 -2.16 5.12
CA GLU A 65 -9.84 -2.42 4.17
C GLU A 65 -9.54 -1.90 2.75
N ILE A 66 -8.42 -1.20 2.54
CA ILE A 66 -8.03 -0.72 1.20
C ILE A 66 -7.95 -1.85 0.16
N GLY A 67 -7.60 -3.07 0.60
CA GLY A 67 -7.59 -4.26 -0.26
C GLY A 67 -8.97 -4.71 -0.73
N ALA A 68 -10.06 -4.24 -0.11
CA ALA A 68 -11.42 -4.51 -0.55
C ALA A 68 -11.80 -3.69 -1.80
N MET A 69 -11.05 -2.64 -2.14
CA MET A 69 -11.29 -1.82 -3.33
C MET A 69 -10.76 -2.53 -4.59
N THR A 70 -11.41 -3.64 -4.96
CA THR A 70 -10.94 -4.58 -5.98
C THR A 70 -10.79 -3.99 -7.38
N SER A 71 -11.37 -2.83 -7.67
CA SER A 71 -11.26 -2.14 -8.96
C SER A 71 -10.02 -1.24 -9.08
N LEU A 72 -9.24 -1.07 -8.01
CA LEU A 72 -8.07 -0.19 -8.01
C LEU A 72 -6.98 -0.72 -8.94
N GLU A 73 -6.50 0.18 -9.79
CA GLU A 73 -5.38 -0.01 -10.71
C GLU A 73 -4.15 0.80 -10.29
N SER A 74 -4.36 1.98 -9.70
CA SER A 74 -3.29 2.89 -9.30
C SER A 74 -3.55 3.51 -7.94
N ILE A 75 -2.54 3.45 -7.08
CA ILE A 75 -2.53 4.07 -5.75
C ILE A 75 -1.24 4.88 -5.60
N ASP A 76 -1.35 6.19 -5.42
CA ASP A 76 -0.23 7.05 -5.03
C ASP A 76 -0.48 7.70 -3.67
N LEU A 77 0.31 7.30 -2.68
CA LEU A 77 0.31 7.79 -1.30
C LEU A 77 1.58 8.59 -0.98
N SER A 78 2.43 8.84 -1.98
CA SER A 78 3.78 9.34 -1.74
C SER A 78 3.81 10.75 -1.16
N ARG A 79 4.90 11.09 -0.45
CA ARG A 79 5.11 12.44 0.11
C ARG A 79 3.98 12.85 1.04
N ASN A 80 3.74 12.02 2.06
CA ASN A 80 2.85 12.26 3.18
C ASN A 80 3.61 11.98 4.50
N LYS A 81 2.88 11.90 5.62
CA LYS A 81 3.39 11.51 6.94
C LYS A 81 2.72 10.21 7.42
N LEU A 82 2.26 9.37 6.49
CA LEU A 82 1.62 8.09 6.81
C LEU A 82 2.62 7.18 7.52
N SER A 83 2.13 6.37 8.45
CA SER A 83 2.93 5.58 9.38
C SER A 83 2.36 4.18 9.58
N GLY A 84 3.08 3.33 10.31
CA GLY A 84 2.71 1.94 10.50
C GLY A 84 3.06 1.09 9.27
N VAL A 85 2.38 -0.04 9.10
CA VAL A 85 2.66 -0.99 8.03
C VAL A 85 1.89 -0.63 6.75
N ILE A 86 2.45 -0.98 5.60
CA ILE A 86 1.65 -1.06 4.36
C ILE A 86 0.74 -2.30 4.51
N PRO A 87 -0.59 -2.19 4.42
CA PRO A 87 -1.48 -3.33 4.65
C PRO A 87 -1.20 -4.47 3.68
N GLN A 88 -1.10 -5.70 4.18
CA GLN A 88 -0.94 -6.90 3.36
C GLN A 88 -2.10 -7.09 2.36
N SER A 89 -3.26 -6.52 2.65
CA SER A 89 -4.44 -6.51 1.78
C SER A 89 -4.20 -5.75 0.46
N VAL A 90 -3.27 -4.80 0.40
CA VAL A 90 -2.85 -4.12 -0.85
C VAL A 90 -2.31 -5.13 -1.86
N ALA A 91 -1.62 -6.18 -1.39
CA ALA A 91 -1.10 -7.24 -2.24
C ALA A 91 -2.19 -8.13 -2.87
N GLY A 92 -3.43 -8.04 -2.37
CA GLY A 92 -4.59 -8.78 -2.88
C GLY A 92 -5.41 -8.02 -3.92
N ILE A 93 -5.07 -6.76 -4.23
CA ILE A 93 -5.82 -5.93 -5.19
C ILE A 93 -5.51 -6.38 -6.62
N SER A 94 -6.40 -7.20 -7.19
CA SER A 94 -6.14 -7.98 -8.41
C SER A 94 -5.82 -7.17 -9.67
N PHE A 95 -6.15 -5.88 -9.74
CA PHE A 95 -5.86 -5.03 -10.90
C PHE A 95 -4.76 -3.99 -10.64
N LEU A 96 -4.11 -4.03 -9.47
CA LEU A 96 -3.11 -3.02 -9.10
C LEU A 96 -1.86 -3.12 -9.98
N ILE A 97 -1.63 -2.09 -10.79
CA ILE A 97 -0.49 -1.96 -11.71
C ILE A 97 0.44 -0.81 -11.32
N HIS A 98 0.02 0.06 -10.40
CA HIS A 98 0.84 1.14 -9.88
C HIS A 98 0.61 1.32 -8.37
N LEU A 99 1.70 1.31 -7.62
CA LEU A 99 1.73 1.63 -6.20
C LEU A 99 2.92 2.54 -5.94
N ASN A 100 2.69 3.66 -5.26
CA ASN A 100 3.75 4.54 -4.78
C ASN A 100 3.49 4.91 -3.32
N ALA A 101 4.34 4.41 -2.42
CA ALA A 101 4.31 4.65 -0.98
C ALA A 101 5.55 5.43 -0.51
N SER A 102 6.35 5.96 -1.44
CA SER A 102 7.62 6.61 -1.14
C SER A 102 7.47 7.88 -0.31
N HIS A 103 8.51 8.24 0.43
CA HIS A 103 8.56 9.46 1.23
C HIS A 103 7.39 9.56 2.24
N ASN A 104 7.29 8.56 3.10
CA ASN A 104 6.36 8.49 4.23
C ASN A 104 7.15 8.03 5.48
N ASN A 105 6.44 7.66 6.54
CA ASN A 105 6.99 7.08 7.76
C ASN A 105 6.53 5.63 7.94
N PHE A 106 6.35 4.89 6.84
CA PHE A 106 6.02 3.47 6.90
C PHE A 106 7.17 2.66 7.52
N SER A 107 6.80 1.58 8.19
CA SER A 107 7.68 0.69 8.93
C SER A 107 7.40 -0.77 8.57
N ASP A 108 8.31 -1.64 8.98
CA ASP A 108 8.19 -3.11 8.85
C ASP A 108 8.35 -3.59 7.39
N ARG A 109 8.03 -4.87 7.14
CA ARG A 109 8.23 -5.51 5.85
C ARG A 109 7.23 -5.01 4.80
N ILE A 110 7.73 -4.74 3.59
CA ILE A 110 6.91 -4.52 2.40
C ILE A 110 6.04 -5.77 2.14
N PRO A 111 4.70 -5.61 1.99
CA PRO A 111 3.80 -6.70 1.67
C PRO A 111 4.27 -7.52 0.48
N SER A 112 4.27 -8.83 0.64
CA SER A 112 4.65 -9.74 -0.43
C SER A 112 3.42 -10.26 -1.17
N GLY A 113 3.47 -10.26 -2.50
CA GLY A 113 2.41 -10.76 -3.37
C GLY A 113 2.85 -10.71 -4.82
N THR A 114 2.19 -11.47 -5.69
CA THR A 114 2.58 -11.64 -7.10
C THR A 114 2.67 -10.32 -7.86
N GLN A 115 1.87 -9.32 -7.49
CA GLN A 115 1.85 -8.00 -8.11
C GLN A 115 2.88 -7.03 -7.50
N ILE A 116 3.12 -7.13 -6.19
CA ILE A 116 4.02 -6.21 -5.48
C ILE A 116 5.49 -6.50 -5.78
N GLN A 117 5.83 -7.75 -6.10
CA GLN A 117 7.19 -8.12 -6.52
C GLN A 117 7.63 -7.47 -7.84
N GLY A 118 6.68 -6.97 -8.65
CA GLY A 118 6.96 -6.27 -9.90
C GLY A 118 7.24 -4.77 -9.74
N PHE A 119 7.00 -4.20 -8.55
CA PHE A 119 7.19 -2.76 -8.33
C PHE A 119 8.67 -2.42 -8.08
N ASN A 120 9.05 -1.22 -8.54
CA ASN A 120 10.41 -0.72 -8.38
C ASN A 120 10.67 -0.32 -6.91
N ALA A 121 11.91 -0.48 -6.44
CA ALA A 121 12.36 0.05 -5.15
C ALA A 121 12.00 1.52 -4.93
N SER A 122 12.01 2.34 -6.00
CA SER A 122 11.63 3.76 -5.96
C SER A 122 10.22 4.00 -5.42
N CYS A 123 9.31 3.03 -5.50
CA CYS A 123 7.96 3.14 -4.96
C CYS A 123 7.94 3.12 -3.42
N PHE A 124 9.04 2.74 -2.76
CA PHE A 124 9.09 2.50 -1.32
C PHE A 124 10.20 3.29 -0.61
N ILE A 125 11.09 3.96 -1.34
CA ILE A 125 12.18 4.76 -0.76
C ILE A 125 11.67 5.88 0.14
N GLY A 126 12.53 6.37 1.04
CA GLY A 126 12.20 7.50 1.90
C GLY A 126 11.25 7.13 3.06
N ASN A 127 11.13 5.84 3.37
CA ASN A 127 10.52 5.32 4.59
C ASN A 127 11.65 4.72 5.43
N LEU A 128 11.96 5.32 6.59
CA LEU A 128 13.19 4.99 7.35
C LEU A 128 13.21 3.56 7.91
N GLU A 129 12.04 3.05 8.32
CA GLU A 129 11.91 1.76 9.03
C GLU A 129 11.33 0.64 8.13
N LEU A 130 11.16 0.92 6.85
CA LEU A 130 10.59 -0.04 5.89
C LEU A 130 11.68 -0.96 5.35
N CYS A 131 11.40 -2.26 5.24
CA CYS A 131 12.39 -3.27 4.87
C CYS A 131 11.82 -4.36 3.95
N GLY A 132 12.70 -5.19 3.40
CA GLY A 132 12.35 -6.31 2.53
C GLY A 132 12.24 -5.92 1.04
N PRO A 133 12.21 -6.91 0.13
CA PRO A 133 12.13 -6.64 -1.31
C PRO A 133 10.91 -5.78 -1.68
N PRO A 134 11.02 -4.83 -2.64
CA PRO A 134 12.17 -4.58 -3.52
C PRO A 134 13.27 -3.67 -2.94
N LEU A 135 13.17 -3.26 -1.67
CA LEU A 135 14.22 -2.51 -0.99
C LEU A 135 15.43 -3.41 -0.67
N ARG A 136 16.59 -2.80 -0.40
CA ARG A 136 17.83 -3.52 -0.04
C ARG A 136 17.97 -3.73 1.47
N GLU A 137 17.19 -2.98 2.22
CA GLU A 137 17.09 -2.97 3.66
C GLU A 137 16.53 -4.33 4.13
N THR A 138 17.30 -5.05 4.95
CA THR A 138 16.89 -6.34 5.51
C THR A 138 15.97 -6.14 6.71
N CYS A 139 15.00 -7.03 6.87
CA CYS A 139 14.11 -6.97 8.02
C CYS A 139 14.73 -7.70 9.22
N ILE A 140 14.41 -7.22 10.42
CA ILE A 140 14.85 -7.84 11.68
C ILE A 140 14.28 -9.27 11.73
N GLY A 141 15.17 -10.27 11.78
CA GLY A 141 14.81 -11.69 11.81
C GLY A 141 15.15 -12.47 10.53
N ASP A 142 15.49 -11.80 9.42
CA ASP A 142 15.90 -12.48 8.18
C ASP A 142 17.30 -13.13 8.28
N ASP A 143 18.15 -12.63 9.19
CA ASP A 143 19.52 -13.13 9.43
C ASP A 143 19.62 -14.20 10.52
N LEU A 144 18.50 -14.77 10.99
CA LEU A 144 18.58 -15.88 11.96
C LEU A 144 19.10 -17.13 11.24
N PRO A 145 20.25 -17.70 11.64
CA PRO A 145 20.73 -18.95 11.06
C PRO A 145 19.68 -20.04 11.34
N GLU A 146 19.33 -20.82 10.32
CA GLU A 146 18.59 -22.07 10.49
C GLU A 146 19.27 -22.87 11.60
N VAL A 147 18.61 -23.03 12.74
CA VAL A 147 19.11 -23.89 13.81
C VAL A 147 19.15 -25.31 13.23
N PRO A 148 20.33 -25.97 13.16
CA PRO A 148 20.39 -27.34 12.67
C PRO A 148 19.50 -28.21 13.55
N ILE A 149 18.57 -28.94 12.93
CA ILE A 149 17.74 -29.93 13.60
C ILE A 149 18.69 -31.03 14.13
N PRO A 150 18.87 -31.21 15.44
CA PRO A 150 19.68 -32.30 15.96
C PRO A 150 18.78 -33.54 16.02
N GLY A 151 18.93 -34.47 15.08
CA GLY A 151 18.22 -35.75 15.22
C GLY A 151 18.00 -36.66 14.01
N SER A 152 18.67 -36.50 12.87
CA SER A 152 18.75 -37.61 11.89
C SER A 152 20.07 -38.35 12.11
N ALA A 153 20.10 -39.18 13.16
CA ALA A 153 21.09 -40.24 13.22
C ALA A 153 20.68 -41.27 12.17
N ASP A 154 21.52 -41.44 11.16
CA ASP A 154 21.50 -42.59 10.27
C ASP A 154 21.75 -43.85 11.12
N GLU A 155 20.72 -44.67 11.32
CA GLU A 155 20.93 -46.04 11.79
C GLU A 155 21.57 -46.82 10.64
N GLU A 156 22.87 -47.06 10.77
CA GLU A 156 23.65 -47.96 9.93
C GLU A 156 23.02 -49.36 9.93
N ASN A 157 22.88 -49.91 8.74
CA ASN A 157 22.49 -51.30 8.50
C ASN A 157 23.61 -52.24 9.01
N ASP A 158 23.27 -53.15 9.92
CA ASP A 158 24.02 -54.39 10.12
C ASP A 158 23.16 -55.55 9.58
N ASP A 159 23.55 -56.06 8.41
CA ASP A 159 23.08 -57.32 7.83
C ASP A 159 23.82 -58.50 8.51
N ASP A 160 23.08 -59.44 9.12
CA ASP A 160 23.52 -60.80 9.50
C ASP A 160 22.88 -61.85 8.57
#